data_AF-A0A9J8BGB2-F1
#
_entry.id   AF-A0A9J8BGB2-F1
#
_cell.length_a   1.000
_cell.length_b   1.000
_cell.length_c   1.000
_cell.angle_alpha   90.00
_cell.angle_beta   90.00
_cell.angle_gamma   90.00
#
_symmetry.space_group_name_H-M   'P 1'
#
loop_
_entity.id
_entity.type
_entity.pdbx_description
1 polymer ?
#
loop_
_entity_poly.entity_id
_entity_poly.type
_entity_poly.pdbx_seq_one_letter_code
_entity_poly.pdbx_strand_id
1 'polypeptide(L)'
;MQLHGIICRVAGRHPCGWGSCALFARLHLLVTSSHSSRAAARRRLGNARSASEACVRLYGRMMEENSREHLDTDNEMGGEDALVGNVNKLMVTPPGYTGPPKKGHIVFDACIESGNLGRVDYISEFEFDLFIRPDTCNPRFRVWFNFTVENVRETQRVIFNIVNFSKTKSLYRDGMSPVVKSTSRPKWQRLPAKNVYYYRCPDHRRNYVMSFAFCFDREDDVYQFSYCYPYTYSRLQHYLASLERRNLDYLQREQLGLSVQQRRLDLLTITNPAFVIWRETRNREWQG
;
A
#
# COMPACT_ATOMS: atom_id res chain seq x y z
N MET A 1 -9.27 -7.77 -2.47
CA MET A 1 -8.39 -7.88 -1.30
C MET A 1 -9.06 -8.84 -0.32
N GLN A 2 -8.40 -9.93 0.09
CA GLN A 2 -9.03 -10.90 0.98
C GLN A 2 -8.94 -10.43 2.43
N LEU A 3 -10.10 -10.27 3.07
CA LEU A 3 -10.20 -10.05 4.50
C LEU A 3 -9.78 -11.35 5.20
N HIS A 4 -8.59 -11.37 5.79
CA HIS A 4 -8.23 -12.39 6.76
C HIS A 4 -8.86 -11.99 8.09
N GLY A 5 -10.04 -12.54 8.37
CA GLY A 5 -10.79 -12.27 9.59
C GLY A 5 -10.25 -13.06 10.77
N ILE A 6 -9.96 -12.38 11.86
CA ILE A 6 -9.96 -12.97 13.20
C ILE A 6 -11.31 -12.62 13.81
N ILE A 7 -12.04 -13.60 14.33
CA ILE A 7 -13.18 -13.32 15.19
C ILE A 7 -12.65 -13.39 16.63
N CYS A 8 -12.65 -12.25 17.32
CA CYS A 8 -12.37 -12.19 18.74
C CYS A 8 -13.69 -12.15 19.49
N ARG A 9 -13.95 -13.15 20.34
CA ARG A 9 -15.08 -13.12 21.27
C ARG A 9 -14.54 -12.85 22.66
N VAL A 10 -14.84 -11.65 23.19
CA VAL A 10 -14.62 -11.32 24.60
C VAL A 10 -15.93 -11.59 25.32
N ALA A 11 -15.97 -12.63 26.15
CA ALA A 11 -17.13 -12.91 26.98
C ALA A 11 -17.04 -12.10 28.27
N GLY A 12 -17.73 -10.95 28.31
CA GLY A 12 -17.93 -10.17 29.52
C GLY A 12 -19.39 -9.71 29.61
N ARG A 13 -20.15 -10.28 30.54
CA ARG A 13 -21.38 -9.64 31.04
C ARG A 13 -20.94 -8.70 32.16
N HIS A 14 -21.06 -7.39 31.96
CA HIS A 14 -21.50 -6.46 33.00
C HIS A 14 -21.94 -5.12 32.36
N PRO A 15 -23.03 -4.50 32.85
CA PRO A 15 -23.52 -3.21 32.41
C PRO A 15 -22.76 -2.11 33.16
N CYS A 16 -22.31 -1.04 32.50
CA CYS A 16 -22.09 0.31 33.06
C CYS A 16 -21.34 1.21 32.06
N GLY A 17 -21.94 2.36 31.74
CA GLY A 17 -21.25 3.66 31.77
C GLY A 17 -20.18 3.95 30.73
N TRP A 18 -20.53 4.84 29.80
CA TRP A 18 -19.59 5.58 28.95
C TRP A 18 -18.57 6.35 29.81
N GLY A 19 -17.29 6.27 29.47
CA GLY A 19 -16.22 7.02 30.12
C GLY A 19 -14.99 7.18 29.22
N SER A 20 -14.72 8.43 28.85
CA SER A 20 -13.56 8.94 28.09
C SER A 20 -12.20 8.40 28.54
N CYS A 21 -11.31 8.17 27.58
CA CYS A 21 -9.87 8.40 27.76
C CYS A 21 -9.22 8.84 26.43
N ALA A 22 -9.05 10.15 26.29
CA ALA A 22 -8.11 10.78 25.38
C ALA A 22 -6.96 11.36 26.22
N LEU A 23 -5.71 10.97 25.97
CA LEU A 23 -4.46 11.65 26.36
C LEU A 23 -3.30 10.83 25.76
N PHE A 24 -2.19 11.32 25.23
CA PHE A 24 -1.66 12.65 24.88
C PHE A 24 -0.36 12.37 24.08
N ALA A 25 0.01 13.20 23.10
CA ALA A 25 1.42 13.37 22.74
C ALA A 25 1.62 14.66 21.94
N ARG A 26 2.14 15.69 22.60
CA ARG A 26 2.73 16.88 21.98
C ARG A 26 4.01 17.18 22.74
N LEU A 27 5.16 17.11 22.08
CA LEU A 27 6.33 17.90 22.44
C LEU A 27 7.21 18.13 21.21
N HIS A 28 7.71 19.35 21.11
CA HIS A 28 8.43 19.97 19.99
C HIS A 28 9.82 20.43 20.48
N LEU A 29 10.65 20.89 19.52
CA LEU A 29 11.96 21.59 19.59
C LEU A 29 13.21 20.68 19.53
N LEU A 30 14.07 20.75 18.49
CA LEU A 30 14.95 21.79 17.87
C LEU A 30 16.41 21.62 18.36
N VAL A 31 17.29 21.03 17.52
CA VAL A 31 18.43 21.64 16.78
C VAL A 31 19.75 21.70 17.56
N THR A 32 20.82 21.11 16.99
CA THR A 32 22.10 21.80 16.75
C THR A 32 22.82 21.21 15.53
N SER A 33 23.59 22.08 14.87
CA SER A 33 24.31 21.92 13.62
C SER A 33 25.72 21.35 13.79
N SER A 34 26.26 20.66 12.77
CA SER A 34 27.70 20.66 12.49
C SER A 34 27.98 20.93 11.01
N HIS A 35 28.89 21.86 10.78
CA HIS A 35 29.29 22.40 9.48
C HIS A 35 30.32 21.46 8.83
N SER A 36 29.93 20.77 7.76
CA SER A 36 30.81 20.46 6.65
C SER A 36 29.95 20.09 5.44
N SER A 37 30.30 20.57 4.24
CA SER A 37 29.59 20.35 2.96
C SER A 37 28.42 21.30 2.57
N ARG A 38 28.60 22.62 2.73
CA ARG A 38 27.66 23.61 2.14
C ARG A 38 27.85 23.82 0.62
N ALA A 39 28.96 23.39 0.04
CA ALA A 39 29.26 23.59 -1.39
C ALA A 39 28.68 22.49 -2.30
N ALA A 40 28.64 21.22 -1.86
CA ALA A 40 28.07 20.12 -2.63
C ALA A 40 26.53 20.09 -2.58
N ALA A 41 25.94 20.53 -1.47
CA ALA A 41 24.49 20.67 -1.31
C ALA A 41 23.89 21.73 -2.25
N ARG A 42 24.61 22.84 -2.52
CA ARG A 42 24.12 23.93 -3.39
C ARG A 42 24.04 23.55 -4.88
N ARG A 43 24.93 22.70 -5.40
CA ARG A 43 24.83 22.17 -6.78
C ARG A 43 23.73 21.10 -6.91
N ARG A 44 23.51 20.27 -5.87
CA ARG A 44 22.42 19.28 -5.82
C ARG A 44 21.02 19.93 -5.65
N LEU A 45 20.94 21.09 -4.99
CA LEU A 45 19.69 21.87 -4.84
C LEU A 45 19.29 22.64 -6.10
N GLY A 46 20.26 23.05 -6.95
CA GLY A 46 19.99 23.73 -8.23
C GLY A 46 19.19 22.86 -9.21
N ASN A 47 19.57 21.58 -9.35
CA ASN A 47 18.82 20.60 -10.16
C ASN A 47 17.57 20.04 -9.45
N ALA A 48 17.45 20.21 -8.14
CA ALA A 48 16.23 19.85 -7.40
C ALA A 48 15.09 20.85 -7.64
N ARG A 49 15.40 22.14 -7.85
CA ARG A 49 14.42 23.17 -8.17
C ARG A 49 13.86 23.04 -9.58
N SER A 50 14.67 22.73 -10.59
CA SER A 50 14.17 22.72 -11.99
C SER A 50 13.17 21.60 -12.28
N ALA A 51 13.35 20.40 -11.71
CA ALA A 51 12.42 19.28 -11.91
C ALA A 51 11.13 19.43 -11.08
N SER A 52 11.20 19.98 -9.85
CA SER A 52 9.98 20.28 -9.09
C SER A 52 9.24 21.49 -9.66
N GLU A 53 9.95 22.49 -10.19
CA GLU A 53 9.33 23.61 -10.90
C GLU A 53 8.72 23.20 -12.23
N ALA A 54 9.34 22.29 -13.00
CA ALA A 54 8.73 21.75 -14.22
C ALA A 54 7.45 20.95 -13.90
N CYS A 55 7.48 20.13 -12.84
CA CYS A 55 6.31 19.38 -12.36
C CYS A 55 5.19 20.31 -11.86
N VAL A 56 5.53 21.39 -11.15
CA VAL A 56 4.56 22.39 -10.66
C VAL A 56 4.04 23.29 -11.79
N ARG A 57 4.86 23.63 -12.81
CA ARG A 57 4.47 24.46 -13.96
C ARG A 57 3.56 23.71 -14.94
N LEU A 58 3.83 22.43 -15.18
CA LEU A 58 2.94 21.57 -15.99
C LEU A 58 1.59 21.37 -15.27
N TYR A 59 1.61 21.20 -13.95
CA TYR A 59 0.38 21.16 -13.14
C TYR A 59 -0.37 22.49 -13.07
N GLY A 60 0.34 23.62 -12.97
CA GLY A 60 -0.26 24.95 -12.93
C GLY A 60 -1.12 25.26 -14.14
N ARG A 61 -0.67 24.85 -15.35
CA ARG A 61 -1.46 24.98 -16.59
C ARG A 61 -2.72 24.11 -16.57
N MET A 62 -2.64 22.89 -16.03
CA MET A 62 -3.77 21.95 -15.98
C MET A 62 -4.87 22.35 -14.97
N MET A 63 -4.52 23.15 -13.95
CA MET A 63 -5.48 23.64 -12.94
C MET A 63 -6.26 24.88 -13.41
N GLU A 64 -5.73 25.68 -14.34
CA GLU A 64 -6.45 26.83 -14.92
C GLU A 64 -7.61 26.39 -15.84
N GLU A 65 -7.49 25.25 -16.52
CA GLU A 65 -8.53 24.72 -17.41
C GLU A 65 -9.72 24.06 -16.67
N ASN A 66 -9.56 23.68 -15.40
CA ASN A 66 -10.53 22.85 -14.68
C ASN A 66 -11.63 23.65 -13.93
N SER A 67 -11.79 24.94 -14.24
CA SER A 67 -12.77 25.83 -13.58
C SER A 67 -14.16 25.83 -14.21
N ARG A 68 -14.37 25.09 -15.30
CA ARG A 68 -15.67 25.01 -15.98
C ARG A 68 -15.89 23.59 -16.49
N GLU A 69 -16.71 22.84 -15.75
CA GLU A 69 -17.91 22.15 -16.25
C GLU A 69 -18.30 20.97 -15.34
N HIS A 70 -19.61 20.93 -15.06
CA HIS A 70 -20.31 19.91 -14.32
C HIS A 70 -21.32 19.27 -15.27
N LEU A 71 -21.30 17.93 -15.39
CA LEU A 71 -22.45 17.01 -15.40
C LEU A 71 -22.08 15.65 -16.03
N ASP A 72 -22.86 14.66 -15.64
CA ASP A 72 -22.72 13.21 -15.80
C ASP A 72 -22.56 12.71 -17.24
N THR A 73 -21.85 11.58 -17.43
CA THR A 73 -22.32 10.52 -18.34
C THR A 73 -21.60 9.18 -18.11
N ASP A 74 -22.32 8.16 -18.52
CA ASP A 74 -22.21 6.72 -18.37
C ASP A 74 -20.87 6.03 -18.63
N ASN A 75 -20.74 4.92 -17.91
CA ASN A 75 -19.60 4.03 -17.85
C ASN A 75 -19.65 3.05 -19.05
N GLU A 76 -19.09 3.45 -20.19
CA GLU A 76 -18.87 2.55 -21.31
C GLU A 76 -17.66 1.64 -21.07
N MET A 77 -17.93 0.32 -21.04
CA MET A 77 -16.94 -0.76 -20.99
C MET A 77 -16.14 -0.83 -22.29
N GLY A 78 -15.12 0.00 -22.41
CA GLY A 78 -14.13 -0.09 -23.49
C GLY A 78 -12.97 -1.03 -23.11
N GLY A 79 -13.00 -2.27 -23.62
CA GLY A 79 -11.87 -3.18 -23.80
C GLY A 79 -10.89 -3.30 -22.63
N GLU A 80 -11.29 -3.98 -21.54
CA GLU A 80 -10.31 -4.49 -20.59
C GLU A 80 -9.67 -5.73 -21.22
N ASP A 81 -8.45 -5.63 -21.75
CA ASP A 81 -7.54 -6.77 -21.74
C ASP A 81 -7.57 -7.29 -20.31
N ALA A 82 -8.18 -8.47 -20.13
CA ALA A 82 -8.37 -9.04 -18.80
C ALA A 82 -7.00 -9.06 -18.11
N LEU A 83 -6.83 -8.28 -17.04
CA LEU A 83 -5.60 -8.30 -16.25
C LEU A 83 -5.55 -9.63 -15.50
N VAL A 84 -5.11 -10.69 -16.19
CA VAL A 84 -5.28 -12.10 -15.76
C VAL A 84 -4.43 -12.45 -14.53
N GLY A 85 -3.42 -11.64 -14.19
CA GLY A 85 -2.54 -11.95 -13.06
C GLY A 85 -1.70 -10.77 -12.60
N ASN A 86 -0.96 -10.99 -11.49
CA ASN A 86 0.02 -10.00 -11.03
C ASN A 86 1.17 -9.91 -12.02
N VAL A 87 1.72 -8.70 -12.15
CA VAL A 87 2.99 -8.48 -12.83
C VAL A 87 4.08 -9.29 -12.14
N ASN A 88 4.89 -10.03 -12.90
CA ASN A 88 5.95 -10.90 -12.40
C ASN A 88 7.27 -10.54 -13.05
N LYS A 89 8.18 -9.92 -12.29
CA LYS A 89 9.53 -9.51 -12.74
C LYS A 89 9.52 -8.85 -14.13
N LEU A 90 8.54 -7.97 -14.37
CA LEU A 90 8.40 -7.24 -15.63
C LEU A 90 9.43 -6.13 -15.68
N MET A 91 10.43 -6.31 -16.53
CA MET A 91 11.34 -5.24 -16.89
C MET A 91 10.68 -4.32 -17.91
N VAL A 92 10.64 -3.02 -17.60
CA VAL A 92 10.11 -2.01 -18.50
C VAL A 92 11.28 -1.26 -19.14
N THR A 93 11.34 -1.30 -20.47
CA THR A 93 12.34 -0.60 -21.27
C THR A 93 11.68 0.43 -22.19
N PRO A 94 12.40 1.50 -22.57
CA PRO A 94 11.89 2.46 -23.54
C PRO A 94 11.47 1.78 -24.86
N PRO A 95 10.38 2.23 -25.51
CA PRO A 95 9.96 1.71 -26.80
C PRO A 95 11.09 1.76 -27.83
N GLY A 96 11.33 0.65 -28.54
CA GLY A 96 12.39 0.55 -29.54
C GLY A 96 13.80 0.29 -28.99
N TYR A 97 13.97 0.16 -27.67
CA TYR A 97 15.25 -0.23 -27.09
C TYR A 97 15.54 -1.72 -27.35
N THR A 98 16.67 -2.01 -28.02
CA THR A 98 17.09 -3.37 -28.39
C THR A 98 18.40 -3.82 -27.71
N GLY A 99 18.98 -2.95 -26.88
CA GLY A 99 20.22 -3.28 -26.17
C GLY A 99 20.02 -4.24 -24.99
N PRO A 100 21.11 -4.65 -24.32
CA PRO A 100 21.00 -5.42 -23.08
C PRO A 100 20.33 -4.59 -21.98
N PRO A 101 19.66 -5.22 -21.00
CA PRO A 101 19.18 -4.56 -19.80
C PRO A 101 20.26 -3.69 -19.13
N LYS A 102 19.91 -2.47 -18.73
CA LYS A 102 20.79 -1.54 -18.03
C LYS A 102 20.19 -1.17 -16.69
N LYS A 103 21.02 -0.70 -15.76
CA LYS A 103 20.56 -0.07 -14.52
C LYS A 103 19.66 1.11 -14.85
N GLY A 104 18.52 1.18 -14.18
CA GLY A 104 17.47 2.15 -14.43
C GLY A 104 16.35 1.65 -15.34
N HIS A 105 16.48 0.47 -15.98
CA HIS A 105 15.34 -0.24 -16.56
C HIS A 105 14.56 -0.93 -15.46
N ILE A 106 13.54 -0.25 -14.97
CA ILE A 106 12.85 -0.62 -13.74
C ILE A 106 12.16 -1.97 -13.92
N VAL A 107 12.36 -2.86 -12.95
CA VAL A 107 11.71 -4.16 -12.89
C VAL A 107 10.62 -4.13 -11.84
N PHE A 108 9.38 -4.39 -12.26
CA PHE A 108 8.20 -4.43 -11.41
C PHE A 108 7.81 -5.86 -11.06
N ASP A 109 7.50 -6.11 -9.80
CA ASP A 109 7.03 -7.41 -9.35
C ASP A 109 5.96 -7.28 -8.26
N ALA A 110 4.83 -7.96 -8.46
CA ALA A 110 3.74 -8.06 -7.50
C ALA A 110 3.39 -9.52 -7.16
N CYS A 111 4.22 -10.50 -7.56
CA CYS A 111 4.08 -11.91 -7.18
C CYS A 111 4.59 -12.17 -5.75
N ILE A 112 4.11 -11.35 -4.82
CA ILE A 112 4.44 -11.40 -3.40
C ILE A 112 3.15 -11.60 -2.58
N GLU A 113 3.32 -11.97 -1.31
CA GLU A 113 2.18 -12.07 -0.40
C GLU A 113 1.46 -10.71 -0.29
N SER A 114 0.13 -10.74 -0.45
CA SER A 114 -0.70 -9.53 -0.54
C SER A 114 -0.35 -8.59 -1.70
N GLY A 115 0.38 -9.04 -2.72
CA GLY A 115 0.75 -8.24 -3.88
C GLY A 115 -0.42 -7.94 -4.81
N ASN A 116 -0.47 -6.72 -5.34
CA ASN A 116 -1.44 -6.33 -6.35
C ASN A 116 -0.86 -5.25 -7.28
N LEU A 117 -0.64 -5.63 -8.53
CA LEU A 117 -0.36 -4.79 -9.69
C LEU A 117 -0.61 -5.67 -10.91
N GLY A 118 -1.43 -5.24 -11.86
CA GLY A 118 -1.84 -6.06 -13.00
C GLY A 118 -1.10 -5.74 -14.29
N ARG A 119 -0.75 -4.47 -14.51
CA ARG A 119 -0.06 -4.00 -15.72
C ARG A 119 0.70 -2.71 -15.41
N VAL A 120 1.77 -2.50 -16.18
CA VAL A 120 2.60 -1.30 -16.15
C VAL A 120 2.80 -0.84 -17.58
N ASP A 121 2.49 0.42 -17.86
CA ASP A 121 2.76 1.06 -19.12
C ASP A 121 3.91 2.06 -18.96
N TYR A 122 4.85 2.01 -19.91
CA TYR A 122 5.91 2.99 -20.03
C TYR A 122 5.36 4.24 -20.71
N ILE A 123 5.40 5.38 -20.02
CA ILE A 123 5.03 6.68 -20.60
C ILE A 123 6.30 7.43 -21.01
N SER A 124 7.24 7.56 -20.08
CA SER A 124 8.54 8.17 -20.32
C SER A 124 9.60 7.57 -19.39
N GLU A 125 10.85 8.02 -19.50
CA GLU A 125 11.93 7.58 -18.62
C GLU A 125 11.69 7.93 -17.14
N PHE A 126 10.77 8.86 -16.86
CA PHE A 126 10.42 9.35 -15.53
C PHE A 126 8.99 9.04 -15.12
N GLU A 127 8.19 8.37 -15.96
CA GLU A 127 6.74 8.25 -15.74
C GLU A 127 6.21 6.89 -16.19
N PHE A 128 5.40 6.28 -15.31
CA PHE A 128 4.80 4.97 -15.54
C PHE A 128 3.35 4.98 -15.08
N ASP A 129 2.48 4.47 -15.95
CA ASP A 129 1.08 4.23 -15.62
C ASP A 129 0.91 2.81 -15.09
N LEU A 130 0.32 2.71 -13.91
CA LEU A 130 0.15 1.49 -13.16
C LEU A 130 -1.34 1.14 -13.06
N PHE A 131 -1.67 -0.08 -13.46
CA PHE A 131 -3.03 -0.60 -13.43
C PHE A 131 -3.18 -1.64 -12.33
N ILE A 132 -4.05 -1.33 -11.37
CA ILE A 132 -4.39 -2.22 -10.27
C ILE A 132 -5.42 -3.24 -10.75
N ARG A 133 -5.29 -4.50 -10.31
CA ARG A 133 -6.31 -5.52 -10.58
C ARG A 133 -7.55 -5.29 -9.71
N PRO A 134 -8.74 -5.59 -10.24
CA PRO A 134 -9.94 -5.59 -9.42
C PRO A 134 -9.87 -6.61 -8.28
N ASP A 135 -10.73 -6.41 -7.29
CA ASP A 135 -10.92 -7.38 -6.22
C ASP A 135 -11.51 -8.70 -6.74
N THR A 136 -11.03 -9.83 -6.21
CA THR A 136 -11.38 -11.20 -6.67
C THR A 136 -12.88 -11.48 -6.76
N CYS A 137 -13.69 -10.86 -5.90
CA CYS A 137 -15.15 -11.01 -5.89
C CYS A 137 -15.88 -9.70 -6.20
N ASN A 138 -15.16 -8.66 -6.65
CA ASN A 138 -15.76 -7.37 -6.97
C ASN A 138 -14.99 -6.68 -8.12
N PRO A 139 -15.44 -6.83 -9.37
CA PRO A 139 -14.76 -6.28 -10.54
C PRO A 139 -14.82 -4.75 -10.60
N ARG A 140 -15.60 -4.08 -9.75
CA ARG A 140 -15.77 -2.62 -9.75
C ARG A 140 -14.73 -1.91 -8.88
N PHE A 141 -14.20 -2.55 -7.85
CA PHE A 141 -13.31 -1.89 -6.89
C PHE A 141 -11.83 -2.20 -7.12
N ARG A 142 -11.05 -1.13 -7.30
CA ARG A 142 -9.58 -1.11 -7.40
C ARG A 142 -9.06 -0.06 -6.42
N VAL A 143 -8.47 -0.50 -5.31
CA VAL A 143 -7.98 0.40 -4.25
C VAL A 143 -6.62 -0.06 -3.73
N TRP A 144 -6.45 -1.35 -3.52
CA TRP A 144 -5.23 -1.90 -2.96
C TRP A 144 -4.16 -2.09 -4.03
N PHE A 145 -2.98 -1.51 -3.83
CA PHE A 145 -1.77 -1.89 -4.55
C PHE A 145 -0.68 -2.28 -3.56
N ASN A 146 0.16 -3.22 -3.98
CA ASN A 146 1.35 -3.62 -3.25
C ASN A 146 2.30 -4.30 -4.25
N PHE A 147 3.44 -3.69 -4.50
CA PHE A 147 4.39 -4.15 -5.50
C PHE A 147 5.81 -3.76 -5.12
N THR A 148 6.76 -4.41 -5.75
CA THR A 148 8.18 -4.16 -5.62
C THR A 148 8.76 -3.62 -6.92
N VAL A 149 9.83 -2.87 -6.76
CA VAL A 149 10.61 -2.25 -7.81
C VAL A 149 12.08 -2.54 -7.55
N GLU A 150 12.78 -3.06 -8.55
CA GLU A 150 14.22 -3.31 -8.52
C GLU A 150 14.89 -2.87 -9.84
N ASN A 151 16.21 -3.08 -9.95
CA ASN A 151 17.03 -2.64 -11.08
C ASN A 151 16.99 -1.12 -11.32
N VAL A 152 16.85 -0.35 -10.25
CA VAL A 152 16.83 1.13 -10.28
C VAL A 152 18.25 1.71 -10.36
N ARG A 153 18.33 2.98 -10.74
CA ARG A 153 19.58 3.77 -10.70
C ARG A 153 19.54 4.79 -9.55
N GLU A 154 20.69 5.10 -8.96
CA GLU A 154 20.82 6.09 -7.91
C GLU A 154 20.41 7.44 -8.49
N THR A 155 19.68 8.22 -7.71
CA THR A 155 19.13 9.52 -8.09
C THR A 155 18.09 9.47 -9.22
N GLN A 156 17.68 8.28 -9.67
CA GLN A 156 16.59 8.13 -10.63
C GLN A 156 15.28 8.59 -9.98
N ARG A 157 14.59 9.50 -10.66
CA ARG A 157 13.32 10.07 -10.21
C ARG A 157 12.22 9.54 -11.10
N VAL A 158 11.15 9.07 -10.48
CA VAL A 158 10.03 8.45 -11.17
C VAL A 158 8.72 8.92 -10.57
N ILE A 159 7.74 9.12 -11.43
CA ILE A 159 6.34 9.33 -11.09
C ILE A 159 5.60 8.03 -11.41
N PHE A 160 4.92 7.50 -10.41
CA PHE A 160 4.03 6.36 -10.56
C PHE A 160 2.59 6.85 -10.55
N ASN A 161 1.86 6.63 -11.63
CA ASN A 161 0.46 7.01 -11.77
C ASN A 161 -0.43 5.78 -11.57
N ILE A 162 -1.19 5.71 -10.48
CA ILE A 162 -2.26 4.73 -10.36
C ILE A 162 -3.49 5.27 -11.10
N VAL A 163 -3.71 4.80 -12.33
CA VAL A 163 -4.68 5.41 -13.26
C VAL A 163 -6.11 4.91 -13.13
N ASN A 164 -6.31 3.73 -12.55
CA ASN A 164 -7.60 3.05 -12.46
C ASN A 164 -8.14 2.96 -11.03
N PHE A 165 -7.94 4.00 -10.23
CA PHE A 165 -8.29 4.03 -8.81
C PHE A 165 -9.80 4.25 -8.58
N SER A 166 -10.49 3.31 -7.95
CA SER A 166 -11.96 3.31 -7.77
C SER A 166 -12.42 4.05 -6.51
N LYS A 167 -11.97 5.31 -6.29
CA LYS A 167 -12.35 6.08 -5.09
C LYS A 167 -12.60 7.56 -5.34
N THR A 168 -13.83 7.97 -5.63
CA THR A 168 -14.13 9.38 -5.98
C THR A 168 -13.77 10.41 -4.89
N LYS A 169 -14.01 10.07 -3.62
CA LYS A 169 -13.59 10.87 -2.44
C LYS A 169 -12.46 10.15 -1.71
N SER A 170 -11.23 10.63 -1.84
CA SER A 170 -10.06 10.00 -1.23
C SER A 170 -9.34 10.91 -0.25
N LEU A 171 -8.96 10.36 0.91
CA LEU A 171 -8.10 10.99 1.91
C LEU A 171 -6.70 11.34 1.38
N TYR A 172 -6.33 10.89 0.18
CA TYR A 172 -5.14 11.37 -0.51
C TYR A 172 -5.17 12.89 -0.76
N ARG A 173 -6.38 13.49 -0.83
CA ARG A 173 -6.53 14.96 -0.85
C ARG A 173 -6.24 15.61 0.50
N ASP A 174 -6.40 14.85 1.57
CA ASP A 174 -6.30 15.30 2.96
C ASP A 174 -5.00 14.80 3.64
N GLY A 175 -3.95 14.56 2.85
CA GLY A 175 -2.61 14.25 3.36
C GLY A 175 -2.32 12.77 3.63
N MET A 176 -3.23 11.85 3.26
CA MET A 176 -2.86 10.43 3.19
C MET A 176 -1.75 10.25 2.16
N SER A 177 -0.85 9.28 2.40
CA SER A 177 0.20 8.92 1.47
C SER A 177 0.46 7.41 1.48
N PRO A 178 0.92 6.84 0.35
CA PRO A 178 1.40 5.46 0.30
C PRO A 178 2.56 5.25 1.26
N VAL A 179 2.85 3.98 1.55
CA VAL A 179 4.02 3.59 2.33
C VAL A 179 5.07 2.94 1.44
N VAL A 180 6.33 3.16 1.79
CA VAL A 180 7.50 2.58 1.14
C VAL A 180 8.41 1.93 2.18
N LYS A 181 9.07 0.86 1.80
CA LYS A 181 10.26 0.31 2.48
C LYS A 181 11.26 -0.16 1.43
N SER A 182 12.48 -0.46 1.85
CA SER A 182 13.46 -1.13 0.99
C SER A 182 14.15 -2.27 1.74
N THR A 183 14.94 -3.07 1.02
CA THR A 183 15.79 -4.12 1.60
C THR A 183 16.70 -3.58 2.70
N SER A 184 17.37 -2.45 2.48
CA SER A 184 18.21 -1.82 3.51
C SER A 184 17.43 -1.05 4.59
N ARG A 185 16.18 -0.66 4.33
CA ARG A 185 15.28 0.03 5.27
C ARG A 185 13.97 -0.73 5.44
N PRO A 186 13.95 -1.80 6.25
CA PRO A 186 12.82 -2.74 6.31
C PRO A 186 11.58 -2.17 7.01
N LYS A 187 11.71 -1.03 7.70
CA LYS A 187 10.60 -0.34 8.37
C LYS A 187 9.80 0.47 7.36
N TRP A 188 8.50 0.20 7.27
CA TRP A 188 7.58 1.00 6.46
C TRP A 188 7.56 2.46 6.89
N GLN A 189 7.66 3.36 5.93
CA GLN A 189 7.58 4.80 6.10
C GLN A 189 6.56 5.39 5.13
N ARG A 190 5.82 6.40 5.57
CA ARG A 190 4.92 7.15 4.67
C ARG A 190 5.72 8.01 3.71
N LEU A 191 5.30 8.04 2.45
CA LEU A 191 5.81 9.02 1.50
C LEU A 191 5.44 10.44 1.98
N PRO A 192 6.27 11.46 1.72
CA PRO A 192 5.91 12.84 1.98
C PRO A 192 4.63 13.20 1.22
N ALA A 193 3.60 13.68 1.92
CA ALA A 193 2.30 14.01 1.30
C ALA A 193 2.43 15.02 0.14
N LYS A 194 3.41 15.93 0.21
CA LYS A 194 3.73 16.89 -0.86
C LYS A 194 4.17 16.26 -2.20
N ASN A 195 4.55 14.97 -2.19
CA ASN A 195 4.94 14.21 -3.38
C ASN A 195 3.81 13.31 -3.88
N VAL A 196 2.61 13.40 -3.30
CA VAL A 196 1.46 12.57 -3.63
C VAL A 196 0.33 13.48 -4.11
N TYR A 197 -0.26 13.13 -5.24
CA TYR A 197 -1.28 13.92 -5.90
C TYR A 197 -2.50 13.06 -6.19
N TYR A 198 -3.70 13.64 -6.05
CA TYR A 198 -4.96 12.96 -6.30
C TYR A 198 -5.94 13.84 -7.05
N TYR A 199 -6.14 13.54 -8.33
CA TYR A 199 -6.83 14.42 -9.27
C TYR A 199 -7.66 13.62 -10.28
N ARG A 200 -8.57 14.31 -10.96
CA ARG A 200 -9.33 13.73 -12.06
C ARG A 200 -8.59 14.02 -13.35
N CYS A 201 -8.24 12.99 -14.12
CA CYS A 201 -7.50 13.14 -15.36
C CYS A 201 -8.44 12.92 -16.56
N PRO A 202 -8.64 13.93 -17.43
CA PRO A 202 -9.46 13.78 -18.64
C PRO A 202 -8.95 12.66 -19.56
N ASP A 203 -7.64 12.57 -19.75
CA ASP A 203 -6.99 11.63 -20.67
C ASP A 203 -7.15 10.17 -20.25
N HIS A 204 -7.30 9.89 -18.95
CA HIS A 204 -7.60 8.56 -18.43
C HIS A 204 -9.10 8.31 -18.28
N ARG A 205 -9.89 8.62 -19.31
CA ARG A 205 -11.37 8.46 -19.32
C ARG A 205 -12.05 9.16 -18.14
N ARG A 206 -11.54 10.34 -17.75
CA ARG A 206 -12.01 11.10 -16.59
C ARG A 206 -11.96 10.32 -15.26
N ASN A 207 -11.13 9.29 -15.17
CA ASN A 207 -10.89 8.55 -13.93
C ASN A 207 -10.07 9.38 -12.94
N TYR A 208 -10.13 8.96 -11.69
CA TYR A 208 -9.25 9.49 -10.66
C TYR A 208 -7.89 8.82 -10.73
N VAL A 209 -6.85 9.64 -10.76
CA VAL A 209 -5.46 9.23 -10.78
C VAL A 209 -4.83 9.59 -9.44
N MET A 210 -4.10 8.64 -8.87
CA MET A 210 -3.24 8.87 -7.71
C MET A 210 -1.79 8.73 -8.14
N SER A 211 -1.08 9.86 -8.18
CA SER A 211 0.31 9.91 -8.61
C SER A 211 1.21 10.13 -7.41
N PHE A 212 2.36 9.46 -7.38
CA PHE A 212 3.39 9.74 -6.39
C PHE A 212 4.78 9.76 -6.99
N ALA A 213 5.54 10.80 -6.65
CA ALA A 213 6.92 10.96 -7.07
C ALA A 213 7.89 10.35 -6.07
N PHE A 214 8.84 9.57 -6.57
CA PHE A 214 9.86 8.91 -5.78
C PHE A 214 11.26 9.12 -6.37
N CYS A 215 12.27 9.27 -5.51
CA CYS A 215 13.67 9.37 -5.91
C CYS A 215 14.41 8.18 -5.29
N PHE A 216 14.91 7.29 -6.12
CA PHE A 216 15.71 6.15 -5.69
C PHE A 216 17.10 6.63 -5.22
N ASP A 217 17.58 6.07 -4.13
CA ASP A 217 18.84 6.48 -3.48
C ASP A 217 19.83 5.33 -3.30
N ARG A 218 19.42 4.09 -3.60
CA ARG A 218 20.28 2.89 -3.58
C ARG A 218 19.91 1.96 -4.72
N GLU A 219 20.87 1.59 -5.55
CA GLU A 219 20.69 0.78 -6.77
C GLU A 219 20.57 -0.72 -6.53
N ASP A 220 21.10 -1.18 -5.39
CA ASP A 220 21.08 -2.59 -4.99
C ASP A 220 19.87 -2.92 -4.12
N ASP A 221 19.05 -1.92 -3.80
CA ASP A 221 17.86 -2.10 -3.00
C ASP A 221 16.66 -2.51 -3.86
N VAL A 222 15.85 -3.39 -3.30
CA VAL A 222 14.48 -3.62 -3.77
C VAL A 222 13.55 -2.75 -2.95
N TYR A 223 12.79 -1.88 -3.61
CA TYR A 223 11.81 -0.99 -2.99
C TYR A 223 10.44 -1.64 -3.05
N GLN A 224 9.68 -1.58 -1.96
CA GLN A 224 8.31 -2.05 -1.92
C GLN A 224 7.39 -0.87 -1.63
N PHE A 225 6.38 -0.67 -2.49
CA PHE A 225 5.36 0.35 -2.35
C PHE A 225 4.02 -0.31 -2.05
N SER A 226 3.24 0.28 -1.15
CA SER A 226 1.94 -0.25 -0.76
C SER A 226 0.96 0.86 -0.43
N TYR A 227 -0.33 0.61 -0.68
CA TYR A 227 -1.43 1.53 -0.37
C TYR A 227 -1.44 1.94 1.12
N CYS A 228 -1.26 0.96 2.00
CA CYS A 228 -1.12 1.13 3.44
C CYS A 228 -0.18 0.03 3.99
N TYR A 229 0.06 0.00 5.30
CA TYR A 229 0.87 -1.02 5.96
C TYR A 229 0.29 -2.42 5.70
N PRO A 230 0.96 -3.28 4.92
CA PRO A 230 0.47 -4.62 4.69
C PRO A 230 0.64 -5.47 5.96
N TYR A 231 -0.39 -6.25 6.27
CA TYR A 231 -0.34 -7.28 7.30
C TYR A 231 -0.65 -8.62 6.62
N THR A 232 0.40 -9.43 6.45
CA THR A 232 0.32 -10.63 5.64
C THR A 232 -0.26 -11.81 6.43
N TYR A 233 -0.78 -12.81 5.72
CA TYR A 233 -1.32 -14.03 6.34
C TYR A 233 -0.23 -14.81 7.08
N SER A 234 0.96 -14.94 6.50
CA SER A 234 2.10 -15.59 7.16
C SER A 234 2.45 -14.87 8.47
N ARG A 235 2.45 -13.52 8.45
CA ARG A 235 2.68 -12.72 9.67
C ARG A 235 1.60 -12.96 10.73
N LEU A 236 0.33 -13.03 10.32
CA LEU A 236 -0.78 -13.38 11.21
C LEU A 236 -0.54 -14.75 11.85
N GLN A 237 -0.28 -15.77 11.05
CA GLN A 237 -0.13 -17.15 11.53
C GLN A 237 1.06 -17.30 12.47
N HIS A 238 2.20 -16.66 12.18
CA HIS A 238 3.34 -16.61 13.09
C HIS A 238 3.03 -15.92 14.42
N TYR A 239 2.25 -14.83 14.37
CA TYR A 239 1.81 -14.13 15.58
C TYR A 239 0.88 -15.01 16.43
N LEU A 240 -0.10 -15.67 15.82
CA LEU A 240 -1.00 -16.56 16.55
C LEU A 240 -0.25 -17.78 17.13
N ALA A 241 0.69 -18.35 16.39
CA ALA A 241 1.53 -19.43 16.87
C ALA A 241 2.48 -19.00 18.02
N SER A 242 2.89 -17.72 18.06
CA SER A 242 3.68 -17.21 19.19
C SER A 242 2.82 -17.00 20.43
N LEU A 243 1.56 -16.58 20.27
CA LEU A 243 0.61 -16.50 21.39
C LEU A 243 0.30 -17.87 21.98
N GLU A 244 0.05 -18.86 21.13
CA GLU A 244 -0.23 -20.25 21.53
C GLU A 244 0.93 -20.86 22.33
N ARG A 245 2.19 -20.63 21.88
CA ARG A 245 3.39 -21.07 22.61
C ARG A 245 3.58 -20.43 23.98
N ARG A 246 2.93 -19.31 24.27
CA ARG A 246 2.97 -18.69 25.61
C ARG A 246 2.09 -19.43 26.62
N ASN A 247 1.24 -20.36 26.17
CA ASN A 247 0.38 -21.19 27.01
C ASN A 247 -0.41 -20.38 28.05
N LEU A 248 -1.10 -19.35 27.57
CA LEU A 248 -1.91 -18.48 28.42
C LEU A 248 -3.23 -19.17 28.75
N ASP A 249 -3.49 -19.42 30.02
CA ASP A 249 -4.67 -20.14 30.55
C ASP A 249 -6.02 -19.48 30.23
N TYR A 250 -6.01 -18.18 29.92
CA TYR A 250 -7.18 -17.40 29.52
C TYR A 250 -7.38 -17.29 28.00
N LEU A 251 -6.47 -17.85 27.19
CA LEU A 251 -6.52 -17.75 25.72
C LEU A 251 -6.68 -19.13 25.10
N GLN A 252 -7.74 -19.30 24.31
CA GLN A 252 -7.96 -20.48 23.49
C GLN A 252 -7.97 -20.10 22.01
N ARG A 253 -7.20 -20.81 21.19
CA ARG A 253 -7.18 -20.68 19.74
C ARG A 253 -7.83 -21.89 19.10
N GLU A 254 -8.92 -21.68 18.37
CA GLU A 254 -9.66 -22.72 17.67
C GLU A 254 -9.65 -22.46 16.16
N GLN A 255 -9.74 -23.51 15.35
CA GLN A 255 -10.02 -23.35 13.91
C GLN A 255 -11.54 -23.35 13.72
N LEU A 256 -12.09 -22.21 13.32
CA LEU A 256 -13.52 -22.08 13.03
C LEU A 256 -13.91 -22.78 11.71
N GLY A 257 -13.00 -22.76 10.74
CA GLY A 257 -13.22 -23.32 9.41
C GLY A 257 -12.14 -22.92 8.43
N LEU A 258 -12.44 -23.09 7.14
CA LEU A 258 -11.55 -22.72 6.03
C LEU A 258 -12.23 -21.67 5.15
N SER A 259 -11.44 -20.72 4.65
CA SER A 259 -11.88 -19.83 3.57
C SER A 259 -12.01 -20.58 2.25
N VAL A 260 -12.60 -19.93 1.24
CA VAL A 260 -12.73 -20.47 -0.14
C VAL A 260 -11.37 -20.93 -0.71
N GLN A 261 -10.29 -20.24 -0.37
CA GLN A 261 -8.92 -20.61 -0.78
C GLN A 261 -8.20 -21.52 0.22
N GLN A 262 -8.96 -22.27 1.03
CA GLN A 262 -8.42 -23.26 1.98
C GLN A 262 -7.46 -22.68 3.03
N ARG A 263 -7.57 -21.38 3.35
CA ARG A 263 -6.85 -20.77 4.49
C ARG A 263 -7.61 -20.95 5.80
N ARG A 264 -6.89 -21.26 6.87
CA ARG A 264 -7.41 -21.39 8.23
C ARG A 264 -8.06 -20.08 8.70
N LEU A 265 -9.29 -20.19 9.18
CA LEU A 265 -10.01 -19.13 9.90
C LEU A 265 -9.88 -19.39 11.40
N ASP A 266 -9.15 -18.52 12.08
CA ASP A 266 -8.86 -18.64 13.52
C ASP A 266 -9.90 -17.90 14.37
N LEU A 267 -10.40 -18.58 15.40
CA LEU A 267 -11.20 -18.02 16.49
C LEU A 267 -10.32 -17.91 17.73
N LEU A 268 -10.19 -16.69 18.26
CA LEU A 268 -9.53 -16.47 19.55
C LEU A 268 -10.60 -16.19 20.61
N THR A 269 -10.63 -17.05 21.63
CA THR A 269 -11.46 -16.85 22.82
C THR A 269 -10.56 -16.37 23.95
N ILE A 270 -10.86 -15.19 24.49
CA ILE A 270 -10.20 -14.64 25.67
C ILE A 270 -11.24 -14.58 26.78
N THR A 271 -11.07 -15.41 27.81
CA THR A 271 -12.03 -15.52 28.91
C THR A 271 -11.35 -15.98 30.19
N ASN A 272 -12.06 -15.93 31.32
CA ASN A 272 -11.55 -16.42 32.59
C ASN A 272 -11.18 -17.92 32.45
N PRO A 273 -10.00 -18.37 32.93
CA PRO A 273 -9.54 -19.76 32.81
C PRO A 273 -10.57 -20.80 33.25
N ALA A 274 -11.41 -20.46 34.26
CA ALA A 274 -12.48 -21.32 34.72
C ALA A 274 -13.47 -21.72 33.60
N PHE A 275 -13.76 -20.82 32.66
CA PHE A 275 -14.66 -21.10 31.54
C PHE A 275 -13.99 -21.85 30.37
N VAL A 276 -12.66 -21.75 30.24
CA VAL A 276 -11.90 -22.50 29.22
C VAL A 276 -11.89 -23.98 29.59
N ILE A 277 -11.49 -24.30 30.82
CA ILE A 277 -11.46 -25.68 31.35
C ILE A 277 -12.85 -26.30 31.26
N TRP A 278 -13.87 -25.57 31.70
CA TRP A 278 -15.26 -26.03 31.69
C TRP A 278 -15.75 -26.41 30.28
N ARG A 279 -15.34 -25.65 29.25
CA ARG A 279 -15.72 -25.91 27.86
C ARG A 279 -14.96 -27.10 27.26
N GLU A 280 -13.70 -27.30 27.62
CA GLU A 280 -12.93 -28.47 27.21
C GLU A 280 -13.52 -29.76 27.77
N THR A 281 -13.94 -29.76 29.04
CA THR A 281 -14.57 -30.92 29.68
C THR A 281 -15.89 -31.27 29.01
N ARG A 282 -16.77 -30.28 28.74
CA ARG A 282 -18.03 -30.52 28.03
C ARG A 282 -17.79 -31.05 26.62
N ASN A 283 -16.86 -30.50 25.84
CA ASN A 283 -16.63 -30.98 24.48
C ASN A 283 -16.15 -32.44 24.42
N ARG A 284 -15.46 -32.94 25.44
CA ARG A 284 -15.08 -34.36 25.54
C ARG A 284 -16.26 -35.27 25.85
N GLU A 285 -17.22 -34.82 26.66
CA GLU A 285 -18.43 -35.59 27.00
C GLU A 285 -19.38 -35.78 25.81
N TRP A 286 -19.36 -34.88 24.82
CA TRP A 286 -20.22 -34.98 23.62
C TRP A 286 -19.58 -35.71 22.44
N GLN A 287 -18.29 -36.07 22.53
CA GLN A 287 -17.56 -36.83 21.50
C GLN A 287 -17.34 -38.30 21.85
N GLY A 288 -17.83 -38.77 23.01
CA GLY A 288 -17.89 -40.18 23.41
C GLY A 288 -19.31 -40.72 23.32
#